data_AF-A0AAW2X569-F1
#
_entry.id   AF-A0AAW2X569-F1
#
_cell.length_a   1.000
_cell.length_b   1.000
_cell.length_c   1.000
_cell.angle_alpha   90.00
_cell.angle_beta   90.00
_cell.angle_gamma   90.00
#
_symmetry.space_group_name_H-M   'P 1'
#
loop_
_entity.id
_entity.type
_entity.pdbx_description
1 polymer ?
#
loop_
_entity_poly.entity_id
_entity_poly.type
_entity_poly.pdbx_seq_one_letter_code
_entity_poly.pdbx_strand_id
1 'polypeptide(L)'
;MNEISIDHRNLGKSMIATHLLGMVRQDPAYNIKYVQQNVKDNFGFDISYHKAWHALKAAQEEVYGTWESSVQKLPKFMAALQKSNPGTVVEWLHLH
;
A
#
# COMPACT_ATOMS: atom_id res chain seq x y z
N MET A 1 24.02 -21.11 22.05
CA MET A 1 22.83 -20.25 22.19
C MET A 1 22.27 -20.05 20.80
N ASN A 2 21.29 -20.86 20.42
CA ASN A 2 20.66 -20.77 19.11
C ASN A 2 19.38 -19.97 19.29
N GLU A 3 19.35 -18.77 18.72
CA GLU A 3 18.13 -17.97 18.58
C GLU A 3 17.12 -18.79 17.78
N ILE A 4 16.17 -19.37 18.51
CA ILE A 4 15.03 -20.07 17.93
C ILE A 4 14.21 -18.99 17.23
N SER A 5 14.34 -18.94 15.90
CA SER A 5 13.49 -18.18 15.00
C SER A 5 12.03 -18.34 15.41
N ILE A 6 11.42 -17.26 15.89
CA ILE A 6 9.99 -17.17 16.25
C ILE A 6 9.12 -17.13 14.98
N ASP A 7 9.69 -17.43 13.81
CA ASP A 7 9.04 -17.35 12.52
C ASP A 7 8.47 -18.72 12.12
N HIS A 8 7.35 -19.10 12.72
CA HIS A 8 6.51 -20.17 12.15
C HIS A 8 4.99 -19.90 12.28
N ARG A 9 4.38 -19.75 11.09
CA ARG A 9 3.03 -20.20 10.64
C ARG A 9 1.73 -19.46 11.02
N ASN A 10 1.76 -18.38 11.80
CA ASN A 10 0.56 -17.55 12.02
C ASN A 10 0.48 -16.40 11.00
N LEU A 11 -0.47 -16.48 10.05
CA LEU A 11 -0.76 -15.51 8.97
C LEU A 11 0.45 -14.71 8.46
N GLY A 12 1.00 -15.15 7.32
CA GLY A 12 2.04 -14.42 6.62
C GLY A 12 1.54 -13.05 6.14
N LYS A 13 2.44 -12.06 6.11
CA LYS A 13 2.20 -10.72 5.55
C LYS A 13 1.48 -10.78 4.20
N SER A 14 1.89 -11.70 3.32
CA SER A 14 1.32 -11.90 2.00
C SER A 14 -0.16 -12.28 2.05
N MET A 15 -0.54 -13.21 2.92
CA MET A 15 -1.93 -13.65 3.07
C MET A 15 -2.84 -12.51 3.54
N ILE A 16 -2.40 -11.74 4.54
CA ILE A 16 -3.14 -10.57 5.02
C ILE A 16 -3.24 -9.52 3.90
N ALA A 17 -2.15 -9.25 3.18
CA ALA A 17 -2.16 -8.31 2.07
C ALA A 17 -3.16 -8.72 0.98
N THR A 18 -3.20 -9.99 0.60
CA THR A 18 -4.17 -10.53 -0.37
C THR A 18 -5.60 -10.35 0.10
N HIS A 19 -5.88 -10.63 1.38
CA HIS A 19 -7.22 -10.43 1.97
C HIS A 19 -7.66 -8.96 1.95
N LEU A 20 -6.71 -8.04 2.18
CA LEU A 20 -6.97 -6.59 2.21
C LEU A 20 -7.20 -5.97 0.82
N LEU A 21 -6.85 -6.64 -0.29
CA LEU A 21 -6.93 -6.04 -1.64
C LEU A 21 -8.31 -5.48 -1.96
N GLY A 22 -9.37 -6.19 -1.59
CA GLY A 22 -10.75 -5.74 -1.81
C GLY A 22 -11.08 -4.48 -0.99
N MET A 23 -10.68 -4.46 0.27
CA MET A 23 -10.92 -3.35 1.20
C MET A 23 -10.17 -2.10 0.77
N VAL A 24 -8.89 -2.24 0.42
CA VAL A 24 -8.05 -1.14 -0.06
C VAL A 24 -8.59 -0.57 -1.38
N ARG A 25 -9.09 -1.42 -2.30
CA ARG A 25 -9.72 -0.95 -3.54
C ARG A 25 -10.98 -0.12 -3.30
N GLN A 26 -11.76 -0.46 -2.28
CA GLN A 26 -13.00 0.24 -1.93
C GLN A 26 -12.75 1.51 -1.13
N ASP A 27 -11.75 1.49 -0.24
CA ASP A 27 -11.37 2.62 0.61
C ASP A 27 -9.85 2.83 0.57
N PRO A 28 -9.36 3.81 -0.21
CA PRO A 28 -7.94 4.16 -0.24
C PRO A 28 -7.39 4.61 1.12
N ALA A 29 -8.24 5.07 2.03
CA ALA A 29 -7.87 5.54 3.37
C ALA A 29 -7.97 4.42 4.44
N TYR A 30 -8.03 3.15 4.02
CA TYR A 30 -8.18 2.01 4.92
C TYR A 30 -7.12 2.03 6.03
N ASN A 31 -7.58 2.11 7.29
CA ASN A 31 -6.71 2.37 8.43
C ASN A 31 -6.15 1.08 9.05
N ILE A 32 -4.90 1.15 9.54
CA ILE A 32 -4.20 0.06 10.23
C ILE A 32 -5.00 -0.52 11.41
N LYS A 33 -5.75 0.30 12.16
CA LYS A 33 -6.60 -0.19 13.25
C LYS A 33 -7.68 -1.16 12.74
N TYR A 34 -8.28 -0.86 11.58
CA TYR A 34 -9.24 -1.75 10.94
C TYR A 34 -8.58 -3.00 10.40
N VAL A 35 -7.32 -2.94 9.97
CA VAL A 35 -6.56 -4.15 9.60
C VAL A 35 -6.42 -5.09 10.79
N GLN A 36 -5.99 -4.59 11.95
CA GLN A 36 -5.84 -5.42 13.15
C GLN A 36 -7.17 -6.05 13.59
N GLN A 37 -8.24 -5.25 13.62
CA GLN A 37 -9.58 -5.73 13.97
C GLN A 37 -10.08 -6.77 12.96
N ASN A 38 -9.94 -6.49 11.66
CA ASN A 38 -10.37 -7.39 10.61
C ASN A 38 -9.62 -8.73 10.64
N VAL A 39 -8.33 -8.72 10.97
CA VAL A 39 -7.56 -9.96 11.10
C VAL A 39 -8.00 -10.76 12.33
N LYS A 40 -8.31 -10.08 13.44
CA LYS A 40 -8.90 -10.72 14.62
C LYS A 40 -10.25 -11.35 14.31
N ASP A 41 -11.13 -10.63 13.61
CA ASP A 41 -12.50 -11.08 13.35
C ASP A 41 -12.55 -12.23 12.33
N ASN A 42 -11.73 -12.18 11.28
CA ASN A 42 -11.78 -13.18 10.19
C ASN A 42 -10.86 -14.37 10.40
N PHE A 43 -9.76 -14.21 11.15
CA PHE A 43 -8.79 -15.27 11.34
C PHE A 43 -8.60 -15.67 12.81
N GLY A 44 -9.18 -14.94 13.76
CA GLY A 44 -9.08 -15.25 15.19
C GLY A 44 -7.72 -14.90 15.82
N PHE A 45 -6.87 -14.13 15.15
CA PHE A 45 -5.52 -13.79 15.62
C PHE A 45 -5.33 -12.30 15.85
N ASP A 46 -4.68 -11.96 16.96
CA ASP A 46 -4.12 -10.63 17.15
C ASP A 46 -2.78 -10.52 16.41
N ILE A 47 -2.60 -9.41 15.69
CA ILE A 47 -1.35 -9.11 14.97
C ILE A 47 -0.71 -7.82 15.48
N SER A 48 0.63 -7.76 15.43
CA SER A 48 1.36 -6.56 15.79
C SER A 48 1.08 -5.42 14.80
N TYR A 49 1.20 -4.17 15.28
CA TYR A 49 1.10 -2.98 14.44
C TYR A 49 2.03 -3.04 13.23
N HIS A 50 3.29 -3.46 13.44
CA HIS A 50 4.28 -3.57 12.37
C HIS A 50 3.83 -4.57 11.29
N LYS A 51 3.32 -5.74 11.68
CA LYS A 51 2.79 -6.74 10.72
C LYS A 51 1.58 -6.17 9.95
N ALA A 52 0.67 -5.50 10.65
CA ALA A 52 -0.49 -4.86 10.02
C ALA A 52 -0.09 -3.77 9.02
N TRP A 53 0.85 -2.89 9.39
CA TRP A 53 1.36 -1.84 8.52
C TRP A 53 2.00 -2.40 7.25
N HIS A 54 2.87 -3.41 7.38
CA HIS A 54 3.52 -4.04 6.23
C HIS A 54 2.52 -4.72 5.30
N ALA A 55 1.51 -5.40 5.84
CA ALA A 55 0.48 -6.04 5.03
C ALA A 55 -0.40 -5.02 4.30
N LEU A 56 -0.80 -3.94 4.99
CA LEU A 56 -1.56 -2.84 4.38
C LEU A 56 -0.77 -2.16 3.27
N LYS A 57 0.50 -1.83 3.52
CA LYS A 57 1.39 -1.23 2.51
C LYS A 57 1.53 -2.13 1.28
N ALA A 58 1.74 -3.44 1.48
CA ALA A 58 1.82 -4.38 0.37
C ALA A 58 0.52 -4.46 -0.44
N ALA A 59 -0.65 -4.42 0.22
CA ALA A 59 -1.93 -4.38 -0.46
C ALA A 59 -2.12 -3.06 -1.25
N GLN A 60 -1.72 -1.92 -0.69
CA GLN A 60 -1.77 -0.62 -1.36
C GLN A 60 -0.85 -0.57 -2.59
N GLU A 61 0.37 -1.08 -2.47
CA GLU A 61 1.33 -1.15 -3.59
C GLU A 61 0.82 -2.08 -4.70
N GLU A 62 0.15 -3.18 -4.37
CA GLU A 62 -0.47 -4.08 -5.35
C GLU A 62 -1.66 -3.41 -6.07
N VAL A 63 -2.45 -2.60 -5.37
CA VAL A 63 -3.65 -1.96 -5.93
C VAL A 63 -3.31 -0.72 -6.75
N TYR A 64 -2.43 0.15 -6.24
CA TYR A 64 -2.16 1.48 -6.81
C TYR A 64 -0.80 1.57 -7.52
N GLY A 65 0.04 0.54 -7.36
CA GLY A 65 1.45 0.62 -7.71
C GLY A 65 2.26 1.29 -6.61
N THR A 66 3.58 1.27 -6.79
CA THR A 66 4.49 1.90 -5.84
C THR A 66 4.55 3.41 -6.03
N TRP A 67 5.08 4.11 -5.03
CA TRP A 67 5.39 5.54 -5.11
C TRP A 67 6.26 5.86 -6.33
N GLU A 68 7.32 5.09 -6.56
CA GLU A 68 8.26 5.25 -7.67
C GLU A 68 7.54 5.09 -9.01
N SER A 69 6.64 4.11 -9.11
CA SER A 69 5.84 3.90 -10.32
C SER A 69 4.92 5.09 -10.62
N SER A 70 4.42 5.76 -9.58
CA SER A 70 3.55 6.94 -9.70
C SER A 70 4.35 8.15 -10.17
N VAL A 71 5.54 8.37 -9.60
CA VAL A 71 6.47 9.44 -10.03
C VAL A 71 6.87 9.25 -11.50
N GLN A 72 7.15 8.01 -11.93
CA GLN A 72 7.50 7.72 -13.33
C GLN A 72 6.36 7.99 -14.32
N LYS A 73 5.10 7.87 -13.88
CA LYS A 73 3.92 8.15 -14.71
C LYS A 73 3.62 9.65 -14.82
N LEU A 74 4.11 10.45 -13.87
CA LEU A 74 3.77 11.86 -13.75
C LEU A 74 4.12 12.70 -14.99
N PRO A 75 5.31 12.57 -15.63
CA PRO A 75 5.62 13.35 -16.84
C PRO A 75 4.67 13.08 -18.00
N LYS A 76 4.30 11.81 -18.21
CA LYS A 76 3.35 11.42 -19.26
C LYS A 76 1.95 11.97 -19.00
N PHE A 77 1.52 11.92 -17.74
CA PHE A 77 0.25 12.50 -17.32
C PHE A 77 0.22 14.01 -17.53
N MET A 78 1.26 14.73 -17.12
CA MET A 78 1.37 16.18 -17.30
C MET A 78 1.35 16.58 -18.78
N ALA A 79 2.07 15.84 -19.64
CA ALA A 79 2.03 16.07 -21.08
C ALA A 79 0.62 15.87 -21.69
N ALA A 80 -0.11 14.84 -21.23
CA ALA A 80 -1.50 14.62 -21.65
C ALA A 80 -2.44 15.73 -21.17
N LEU A 81 -2.24 16.23 -19.94
CA LEU A 81 -3.02 17.32 -19.36
C LEU A 81 -2.81 18.64 -20.11
N GLN A 82 -1.57 18.98 -20.48
CA GLN A 82 -1.28 20.16 -21.28
C GLN A 82 -1.91 20.09 -22.67
N LYS A 83 -1.93 18.89 -23.26
CA LYS A 83 -2.56 18.66 -24.57
C LYS A 83 -4.08 18.82 -24.51
N SER A 84 -4.73 18.36 -23.44
CA SER A 84 -6.19 18.45 -23.30
C SER A 84 -6.68 19.83 -22.84
N ASN A 85 -5.86 20.56 -22.09
CA ASN A 85 -6.17 21.89 -21.58
C ASN A 85 -5.08 22.92 -21.94
N PRO A 86 -5.16 23.52 -23.15
CA PRO A 86 -4.24 24.55 -23.60
C PRO A 86 -4.19 25.72 -22.59
N GLY A 87 -3.00 26.07 -22.13
CA GLY A 87 -2.78 27.08 -21.08
C GLY A 87 -2.34 26.50 -19.73
N THR A 88 -2.37 25.17 -19.56
CA THR A 88 -1.77 24.51 -18.40
C THR A 88 -0.24 24.67 -18.42
N VAL A 89 0.31 25.33 -17.40
CA VAL A 89 1.76 25.47 -17.19
C VAL A 89 2.23 24.38 -16.22
N VAL A 90 3.29 23.67 -16.58
CA VAL A 90 3.91 22.62 -15.75
C VAL A 90 5.34 23.06 -15.46
N GLU A 91 5.67 23.21 -14.18
CA GLU A 91 7.01 23.55 -13.70
C GLU A 91 7.59 22.36 -12.92
N TRP A 92 8.77 21.89 -13.34
CA TRP A 92 9.46 20.80 -12.68
C TRP A 92 10.50 21.36 -11.72
N LEU A 93 10.24 21.25 -10.42
CA LEU A 93 11.24 21.58 -9.40
C LEU A 93 12.21 20.41 -9.27
N HIS A 94 13.48 20.65 -9.57
CA HIS A 94 14.55 19.71 -9.29
C HIS A 94 15.35 20.28 -8.12
N LEU A 95 15.23 19.64 -6.95
CA LEU A 95 16.04 19.98 -5.79
C LEU A 95 17.46 19.48 -6.10
N HIS A 96 18.41 20.42 -6.20
CA HIS A 96 19.84 20.17 -6.36
C HIS A 96 20.50 19.87 -5.01
#